data_AF-A0A9D1WKI8-F1
#
_entry.id   AF-A0A9D1WKI8-F1
#
_cell.length_a   1.000
_cell.length_b   1.000
_cell.length_c   1.000
_cell.angle_alpha   90.00
_cell.angle_beta   90.00
_cell.angle_gamma   90.00
#
_symmetry.space_group_name_H-M   'P 1'
#
loop_
_entity.id
_entity.type
_entity.pdbx_description
1 polymer ?
#
loop_
_entity_poly.entity_id
_entity_poly.type
_entity_poly.pdbx_seq_one_letter_code
_entity_poly.pdbx_strand_id
1 'polypeptide(L)'
;MMIDNPAAKYRPFVAVDLPDRQWPSRRIESPPIWCSVDLRDGNQALIDPMNQERKQRFFDLLVKIGFKEIEVGFPSASQTDFDFVRSLIENDRIPDDV
;
A
#
# COMPACT_ATOMS: atom_id res chain seq x y z
N MET A 1 -25.70 15.06 22.38
CA MET A 1 -26.99 15.05 21.64
C MET A 1 -26.94 13.92 20.64
N MET A 2 -27.92 13.01 20.67
CA MET A 2 -28.11 12.02 19.61
C MET A 2 -28.61 12.74 18.35
N ILE A 3 -28.20 12.29 17.17
CA ILE A 3 -28.71 12.81 15.90
C ILE A 3 -30.09 12.19 15.67
N ASP A 4 -31.13 13.01 15.54
CA ASP A 4 -32.53 12.56 15.40
C ASP A 4 -32.80 11.76 14.12
N ASN A 5 -32.02 12.02 13.05
CA ASN A 5 -32.05 11.23 11.82
C ASN A 5 -30.62 10.94 11.33
N PRO A 6 -29.99 9.86 11.82
CA PRO A 6 -28.63 9.49 11.43
C PRO A 6 -28.47 9.22 9.92
N ALA A 7 -29.55 8.86 9.22
CA ALA A 7 -29.51 8.61 7.78
C ALA A 7 -29.27 9.90 6.97
N ALA A 8 -29.72 11.06 7.46
CA ALA A 8 -29.50 12.35 6.78
C ALA A 8 -28.04 12.82 6.83
N LYS A 9 -27.19 12.21 7.67
CA LYS A 9 -25.77 12.54 7.79
C LYS A 9 -24.98 12.18 6.51
N TYR A 10 -25.45 11.18 5.77
CA TYR A 10 -24.75 10.63 4.62
C TYR A 10 -25.56 10.85 3.35
N ARG A 11 -24.89 11.31 2.29
CA ARG A 11 -25.49 11.49 0.97
C ARG A 11 -25.16 10.28 0.09
N PRO A 12 -26.06 9.86 -0.81
CA PRO A 12 -25.75 8.83 -1.79
C PRO A 12 -24.57 9.27 -2.68
N PHE A 13 -23.75 8.30 -3.10
CA PHE A 13 -22.72 8.54 -4.09
C PHE A 13 -23.37 8.88 -5.45
N VAL A 14 -22.87 9.92 -6.11
CA VAL A 14 -23.34 10.31 -7.46
C VAL A 14 -22.63 9.41 -8.47
N ALA A 15 -23.39 8.61 -9.20
CA ALA A 15 -22.82 7.69 -10.19
C ALA A 15 -22.03 8.46 -11.27
N VAL A 16 -20.88 7.91 -11.65
CA VAL A 16 -20.07 8.45 -12.75
C VAL A 16 -20.76 8.09 -14.08
N ASP A 17 -21.08 9.10 -14.89
CA ASP A 17 -21.66 8.90 -16.21
C ASP A 17 -20.58 8.46 -17.21
N LEU A 18 -20.60 7.18 -17.52
CA LEU A 18 -19.69 6.55 -18.49
C LEU A 18 -20.50 5.53 -19.30
N PRO A 19 -21.29 6.00 -20.29
CA PRO A 19 -22.26 5.17 -21.00
C PRO A 19 -21.58 4.09 -21.85
N ASP A 20 -20.45 4.42 -22.47
CA ASP A 20 -19.69 3.52 -23.36
C ASP A 20 -18.61 2.72 -22.63
N ARG A 21 -18.80 2.45 -21.33
CA ARG A 21 -17.81 1.71 -20.53
C ARG A 21 -17.64 0.28 -21.08
N GLN A 22 -16.39 -0.12 -21.30
CA GLN A 22 -16.07 -1.42 -21.90
C GLN A 22 -15.66 -2.49 -20.88
N TRP A 23 -15.41 -2.12 -19.62
CA TRP A 23 -15.00 -3.09 -18.59
C TRP A 23 -16.02 -4.22 -18.33
N PRO A 24 -17.36 -4.06 -18.52
CA PRO A 24 -18.30 -5.18 -18.30
C PRO A 24 -18.16 -6.32 -19.31
N SER A 25 -17.63 -6.06 -20.51
CA SER A 25 -17.48 -7.06 -21.58
C SER A 25 -16.06 -7.60 -21.71
N ARG A 26 -15.08 -7.02 -21.01
CA ARG A 26 -13.67 -7.45 -21.06
C ARG A 26 -13.37 -8.49 -19.99
N ARG A 27 -12.47 -9.41 -20.31
CA ARG A 27 -11.90 -10.37 -19.36
C ARG A 27 -10.44 -9.99 -19.10
N ILE A 28 -9.95 -10.26 -17.90
CA ILE A 28 -8.53 -10.08 -17.56
C ILE A 28 -7.76 -11.26 -18.19
N GLU A 29 -6.75 -10.95 -19.01
CA GLU A 29 -5.96 -11.94 -19.75
C GLU A 29 -4.49 -12.00 -19.30
N SER A 30 -4.03 -11.01 -18.55
CA SER A 30 -2.67 -10.92 -18.03
C SER A 30 -2.66 -10.35 -16.61
N PRO A 31 -1.65 -10.67 -15.79
CA PRO A 31 -1.50 -10.03 -14.49
C PRO A 31 -1.23 -8.52 -14.67
N PRO A 32 -1.70 -7.67 -13.74
CA PRO A 32 -1.25 -6.29 -13.68
C PRO A 32 0.18 -6.21 -13.14
N ILE A 33 0.74 -5.00 -13.19
CA ILE A 33 1.90 -4.66 -12.37
C ILE A 33 1.41 -4.53 -10.93
N TRP A 34 2.10 -5.19 -10.01
CA TRP A 34 1.75 -5.19 -8.59
C TRP A 34 2.71 -4.29 -7.82
N CYS A 35 2.15 -3.37 -7.05
CA CYS A 35 2.87 -2.57 -6.06
C CYS A 35 2.37 -2.94 -4.66
N SER A 36 3.28 -3.40 -3.80
CA SER A 36 2.99 -3.69 -2.40
C SER A 36 3.22 -2.43 -1.56
N VAL A 37 2.24 -2.07 -0.74
CA VAL A 37 2.29 -0.89 0.15
C VAL A 37 2.35 -1.26 1.63
N ASP A 38 2.58 -2.53 1.92
CA ASP A 38 2.48 -3.12 3.25
C ASP A 38 3.45 -2.49 4.27
N LEU A 39 4.65 -2.10 3.82
CA LEU A 39 5.70 -1.52 4.68
C LEU A 39 5.45 -0.05 5.07
N ARG A 40 4.52 0.64 4.38
CA ARG A 40 4.14 2.02 4.68
C ARG A 40 2.66 2.14 5.03
N ASP A 41 1.77 1.96 4.06
CA ASP A 41 0.32 2.12 4.26
C ASP A 41 -0.23 1.05 5.21
N GLY A 42 0.20 -0.19 5.02
CA GLY A 42 -0.13 -1.29 5.92
C GLY A 42 0.43 -1.07 7.32
N ASN A 43 1.70 -0.70 7.42
CA ASN A 43 2.37 -0.41 8.69
C ASN A 43 1.70 0.73 9.48
N GLN A 44 1.19 1.77 8.81
CA GLN A 44 0.50 2.89 9.45
C GLN A 44 -0.84 2.50 10.09
N ALA A 45 -1.47 1.42 9.64
CA ALA A 45 -2.74 0.95 10.18
C ALA A 45 -2.59 0.03 11.40
N LEU A 46 -1.37 -0.37 11.78
CA LEU A 46 -1.13 -1.28 12.90
C LEU A 46 -1.25 -0.56 14.25
N ILE A 47 -1.84 -1.25 15.24
CA ILE A 47 -1.84 -0.81 16.65
C ILE A 47 -0.38 -0.75 17.15
N ASP A 48 0.37 -1.81 16.88
CA ASP A 48 1.81 -1.91 17.17
C ASP A 48 2.58 -1.88 15.84
N PRO A 49 3.17 -0.74 15.45
CA PRO A 49 3.93 -0.62 14.22
C PRO A 49 5.07 -1.64 14.11
N MET A 50 5.42 -1.99 12.88
CA MET A 50 6.57 -2.84 12.60
C MET A 50 7.86 -2.16 13.07
N ASN A 51 8.64 -2.89 13.87
CA ASN A 51 10.03 -2.56 14.11
C ASN A 51 10.90 -2.93 12.88
N GLN A 52 12.18 -2.58 12.92
CA GLN A 52 13.10 -2.81 11.81
C GLN A 52 13.19 -4.29 11.40
N GLU A 53 13.24 -5.22 12.36
CA GLU A 53 13.29 -6.66 12.08
C GLU A 53 12.03 -7.14 11.33
N ARG A 54 10.85 -6.72 11.78
CA ARG A 54 9.58 -7.07 11.12
C ARG A 54 9.50 -6.48 9.72
N LYS A 55 9.94 -5.22 9.54
CA LYS A 55 10.01 -4.59 8.22
C LYS A 55 10.97 -5.34 7.29
N GLN A 56 12.16 -5.70 7.75
CA GLN A 56 13.12 -6.45 6.94
C GLN A 56 12.56 -7.81 6.54
N ARG A 57 11.98 -8.56 7.49
CA ARG A 57 11.36 -9.86 7.21
C ARG A 57 10.24 -9.75 6.18
N PHE A 58 9.45 -8.69 6.23
CA PHE A 58 8.34 -8.49 5.31
C PHE A 58 8.81 -8.05 3.92
N PHE A 59 9.81 -7.16 3.84
CA PHE A 59 10.49 -6.82 2.59
C PHE A 59 11.07 -8.05 1.90
N ASP A 60 11.83 -8.88 2.65
CA ASP A 60 12.42 -10.12 2.14
C ASP A 60 11.35 -11.09 1.62
N LEU A 61 10.18 -11.15 2.29
CA LEU A 61 9.04 -11.96 1.86
C LEU A 61 8.44 -11.45 0.54
N LEU A 62 8.22 -10.14 0.40
CA LEU A 62 7.65 -9.53 -0.81
C LEU A 62 8.56 -9.74 -2.01
N VAL A 63 9.87 -9.54 -1.83
CA VAL A 63 10.89 -9.86 -2.85
C VAL A 63 10.83 -11.34 -3.22
N LYS A 64 10.76 -12.25 -2.24
CA LYS A 64 10.67 -13.70 -2.48
C LYS A 64 9.39 -14.11 -3.22
N ILE A 65 8.27 -13.41 -2.99
CA ILE A 65 7.01 -13.63 -3.73
C ILE A 65 7.14 -13.18 -5.19
N GLY A 66 7.98 -12.16 -5.45
CA GLY A 66 8.24 -11.63 -6.78
C GLY A 66 7.62 -10.26 -7.06
N PHE A 67 7.30 -9.48 -6.02
CA PHE A 67 6.95 -8.07 -6.20
C PHE A 67 8.14 -7.29 -6.77
N LYS A 68 7.84 -6.36 -7.69
CA LYS A 68 8.82 -5.50 -8.37
C LYS A 68 8.65 -4.02 -8.05
N GLU A 69 7.55 -3.67 -7.38
CA GLU A 69 7.32 -2.33 -6.84
C GLU A 69 6.90 -2.50 -5.38
N ILE A 70 7.64 -1.86 -4.46
CA ILE A 70 7.41 -1.95 -3.01
C ILE A 70 7.55 -0.56 -2.39
N GLU A 71 6.49 -0.05 -1.77
CA GLU A 71 6.53 1.20 -1.00
C GLU A 71 7.17 0.95 0.37
N VAL A 72 8.38 1.49 0.60
CA VAL A 72 9.22 1.16 1.77
C VAL A 72 9.10 2.12 2.97
N GLY A 73 8.38 3.24 2.83
CA GLY A 73 8.16 4.16 3.96
C GLY A 73 7.81 5.59 3.55
N PHE A 74 7.56 6.43 4.55
CA PHE A 74 7.36 7.87 4.41
C PHE A 74 8.48 8.65 5.14
N PRO A 75 9.69 8.71 4.55
CA PRO A 75 10.93 9.08 5.25
C PRO A 75 10.99 10.55 5.71
N SER A 76 10.23 11.46 5.12
CA SER A 76 10.18 12.86 5.56
C SER A 76 9.35 13.08 6.82
N ALA A 77 8.50 12.12 7.20
CA ALA A 77 7.55 12.23 8.31
C ALA A 77 7.83 11.22 9.44
N SER A 78 8.67 10.21 9.21
CA SER A 78 8.97 9.14 10.17
C SER A 78 10.45 8.82 10.16
N GLN A 79 11.12 9.01 11.32
CA GLN A 79 12.54 8.66 11.48
C GLN A 79 12.75 7.14 11.30
N THR A 80 11.85 6.31 11.82
CA THR A 80 11.95 4.85 11.66
C THR A 80 11.84 4.42 10.19
N ASP A 81 11.04 5.13 9.39
CA ASP A 81 10.95 4.88 7.95
C ASP A 81 12.21 5.36 7.23
N PHE A 82 12.72 6.54 7.60
CA PHE A 82 13.99 7.05 7.11
C PHE A 82 15.12 6.06 7.35
N ASP A 83 15.27 5.57 8.58
CA ASP A 83 16.32 4.63 8.98
C ASP A 83 16.18 3.29 8.25
N PHE A 84 14.95 2.82 8.04
CA PHE A 84 14.71 1.60 7.26
C PHE A 84 15.10 1.76 5.79
N VAL A 85 14.74 2.89 5.15
CA VAL A 85 15.15 3.19 3.78
C VAL A 85 16.68 3.28 3.66
N ARG A 86 17.35 3.95 4.61
CA ARG A 86 18.82 3.98 4.66
C ARG A 86 19.40 2.58 4.80
N SER A 87 18.85 1.77 5.69
CA SER A 87 19.28 0.39 5.90
C SER A 87 19.18 -0.46 4.64
N LEU A 88 18.12 -0.31 3.84
CA LEU A 88 17.99 -1.04 2.56
C LEU A 88 19.07 -0.63 1.56
N ILE A 89 19.33 0.67 1.43
CA ILE A 89 20.29 1.23 0.47
C ILE A 89 21.74 0.93 0.89
N GLU A 90 22.09 1.22 2.13
CA GLU A 90 23.47 1.14 2.63
C GLU A 90 23.97 -0.31 2.74
N ASN A 91 23.05 -1.27 2.91
CA ASN A 91 23.38 -2.69 3.00
C ASN A 91 23.08 -3.45 1.70
N ASP A 92 22.86 -2.74 0.58
CA ASP A 92 22.65 -3.33 -0.75
C ASP A 92 21.56 -4.42 -0.77
N ARG A 93 20.43 -4.14 -0.11
CA ARG A 93 19.34 -5.11 0.09
C ARG A 93 18.29 -5.09 -1.02
N ILE A 94 18.36 -4.12 -1.93
CA ILE A 94 17.38 -3.92 -3.00
C ILE A 94 17.87 -4.69 -4.23
N PRO A 95 17.16 -5.74 -4.70
CA PRO A 95 17.52 -6.45 -5.92
C PRO A 95 17.49 -5.53 -7.16
N ASP A 96 18.29 -5.84 -8.17
CA ASP A 96 18.38 -5.06 -9.43
C ASP A 96 17.03 -4.88 -10.16
N ASP A 97 16.06 -5.76 -9.90
CA ASP A 97 14.75 -5.78 -10.56
C ASP A 97 13.59 -5.33 -9.67
N VAL A 98 13.87 -4.67 -8.52
CA VAL A 98 12.90 -4.15 -7.54
C VAL A 98 13.10 -2.66 -7.29
#